data_AF-A0A356SI80-F1
#
_entry.id   AF-A0A356SI80-F1
#
_cell.length_a   1.000
_cell.length_b   1.000
_cell.length_c   1.000
_cell.angle_alpha   90.00
_cell.angle_beta   90.00
_cell.angle_gamma   90.00
#
_symmetry.space_group_name_H-M   'P 1'
#
loop_
_entity.id
_entity.type
_entity.pdbx_description
1 polymer ?
#
loop_
_entity_poly.entity_id
_entity_poly.type
_entity_poly.pdbx_seq_one_letter_code
_entity_poly.pdbx_strand_id
1 'polypeptide(L)'
;MASFTTLPLVANAIEEPSYALVASWDEPDIEIRDYDPRLLATTKMTEGQNSGFRVLAGYIFGGNDAEQEIAMTAPVQRTMPGQKNAEMAFVVPRAFSMDDLP
;
A
#
# COMPACT_ATOMS: atom_id res chain seq x y z
N MET A 1 39.81 21.27 7.56
CA MET A 1 39.01 20.04 7.40
C MET A 1 37.63 20.33 7.96
N ALA A 2 36.63 20.57 7.09
CA ALA A 2 35.25 20.76 7.54
C ALA A 2 34.63 19.37 7.74
N SER A 3 34.27 19.05 8.98
CA SER A 3 33.58 17.83 9.34
C SER A 3 32.10 18.01 8.98
N PHE A 4 31.62 17.27 7.97
CA PHE A 4 30.20 17.19 7.67
C PHE A 4 29.60 16.07 8.52
N THR A 5 28.98 16.45 9.64
CA THR A 5 28.13 15.54 10.40
C THR A 5 26.83 15.38 9.63
N THR A 6 26.70 14.30 8.86
CA THR A 6 25.45 13.91 8.23
C THR A 6 24.44 13.55 9.32
N LEU A 7 23.41 14.38 9.53
CA LEU A 7 22.24 13.95 10.30
C LEU A 7 21.51 12.87 9.50
N PRO A 8 21.12 11.74 10.11
CA PRO A 8 20.28 10.76 9.43
C PRO A 8 18.92 11.39 9.17
N LEU A 9 18.54 11.44 7.89
CA LEU A 9 17.16 11.72 7.49
C LEU A 9 16.33 10.49 7.89
N VAL A 10 15.64 10.56 9.02
CA VAL A 10 14.65 9.55 9.38
C VAL A 10 13.46 9.75 8.46
N ALA A 11 13.47 9.08 7.30
CA ALA A 11 12.25 8.90 6.55
C ALA A 11 11.35 7.99 7.40
N ASN A 12 10.18 8.48 7.80
CA ASN A 12 9.13 7.62 8.36
C ASN A 12 8.70 6.66 7.24
N ALA A 13 9.39 5.52 7.13
CA ALA A 13 9.02 4.48 6.19
C ALA A 13 7.63 3.97 6.60
N ILE A 14 6.65 4.18 5.73
CA ILE A 14 5.33 3.58 5.84
C ILE A 14 5.46 2.08 5.53
N GLU A 15 4.65 1.24 6.19
CA GLU A 15 4.77 -0.21 6.08
C GLU A 15 4.58 -0.66 4.62
N GLU A 16 5.44 -1.57 4.17
CA GLU A 16 5.38 -2.21 2.85
C GLU A 16 5.17 -3.73 3.00
N PRO A 17 4.48 -4.38 2.03
CA PRO A 17 4.28 -5.82 2.06
C PRO A 17 5.62 -6.56 1.97
N SER A 18 5.80 -7.55 2.85
CA SER A 18 6.98 -8.41 2.82
C SER A 18 6.99 -9.30 1.57
N TYR A 19 8.17 -9.46 0.97
CA TYR A 19 8.39 -10.34 -0.16
C TYR A 19 9.79 -10.95 -0.11
N ALA A 20 9.93 -12.12 -0.74
CA ALA A 20 11.21 -12.67 -1.14
C ALA A 20 11.54 -12.23 -2.56
N LEU A 21 12.76 -11.71 -2.78
CA LEU A 21 13.26 -11.43 -4.12
C LEU A 21 13.70 -12.75 -4.77
N VAL A 22 13.02 -13.15 -5.84
CA VAL A 22 13.26 -14.41 -6.55
C VAL A 22 14.32 -14.22 -7.65
N ALA A 23 14.25 -13.10 -8.37
CA ALA A 23 15.21 -12.74 -9.41
C ALA A 23 15.19 -11.23 -9.67
N SER A 24 16.30 -10.68 -10.14
CA SER A 24 16.40 -9.29 -10.58
C SER A 24 17.34 -9.15 -11.78
N TRP A 25 17.09 -8.13 -12.60
CA TRP A 25 17.91 -7.73 -13.73
C TRP A 25 17.99 -6.20 -13.75
N ASP A 26 19.15 -5.64 -14.10
CA ASP A 26 19.36 -4.19 -14.14
C ASP A 26 18.98 -3.57 -15.50
N GLU A 27 19.01 -4.36 -16.58
CA GLU A 27 18.76 -3.91 -17.95
C GLU A 27 17.90 -4.92 -18.74
N PRO A 28 16.57 -4.70 -18.83
CA PRO A 28 15.80 -3.67 -18.14
C PRO A 28 15.69 -3.91 -16.63
N ASP A 29 15.49 -2.85 -15.85
CA ASP A 29 15.27 -2.89 -14.39
C ASP A 29 13.97 -3.62 -14.06
N ILE A 30 14.10 -4.91 -13.71
CA ILE A 30 12.98 -5.82 -13.47
C ILE A 30 13.29 -6.68 -12.26
N GLU A 31 12.29 -6.87 -11.40
CA GLU A 31 12.34 -7.81 -10.29
C GLU A 31 11.16 -8.78 -10.33
N ILE A 32 11.42 -10.03 -9.92
CA ILE A 32 10.40 -11.01 -9.59
C ILE A 32 10.33 -11.11 -8.06
N ARG A 33 9.18 -10.71 -7.50
CA ARG A 33 8.91 -10.71 -6.06
C ARG A 33 7.83 -11.73 -5.73
N ASP A 34 8.13 -12.62 -4.79
CA ASP A 34 7.15 -13.52 -4.20
C ASP A 34 6.66 -12.93 -2.87
N TYR A 35 5.40 -12.52 -2.84
CA TYR A 35 4.83 -11.79 -1.70
C TYR A 35 4.18 -12.75 -0.70
N ASP A 36 4.39 -12.49 0.59
CA ASP A 36 3.69 -13.19 1.66
C ASP A 36 2.16 -12.98 1.56
N PRO A 37 1.35 -13.90 2.13
CA PRO A 37 -0.07 -13.67 2.35
C PRO A 37 -0.31 -12.34 3.07
N ARG A 38 -1.27 -11.56 2.55
CA ARG A 38 -1.59 -10.22 3.06
C ARG A 38 -3.06 -9.93 2.87
N LEU A 39 -3.59 -9.07 3.72
CA LEU A 39 -4.96 -8.58 3.62
C LEU A 39 -4.98 -7.32 2.76
N LEU A 40 -5.99 -7.22 1.89
CA LEU A 40 -6.21 -6.08 1.03
C LEU A 40 -7.60 -5.50 1.29
N ALA A 41 -7.66 -4.20 1.55
CA ALA A 41 -8.92 -3.45 1.48
C ALA A 41 -9.08 -2.99 0.02
N THR A 42 -10.13 -3.47 -0.66
CA THR A 42 -10.35 -3.19 -2.07
C THR A 42 -11.63 -2.41 -2.32
N THR A 43 -11.65 -1.61 -3.37
CA THR A 43 -12.85 -0.92 -3.83
C THR A 43 -12.87 -0.80 -5.34
N LYS A 44 -14.08 -0.75 -5.90
CA LYS A 44 -14.29 -0.48 -7.32
C LYS A 44 -13.97 0.98 -7.62
N MET A 45 -13.25 1.19 -8.70
CA MET A 45 -13.01 2.52 -9.26
C MET A 45 -14.19 2.89 -10.15
N THR A 46 -14.82 4.02 -9.87
CA THR A 46 -15.77 4.68 -10.77
C THR A 46 -15.04 5.70 -11.64
N GLU A 47 -15.77 6.56 -12.36
CA GLU A 47 -15.18 7.60 -13.20
C GLU A 47 -14.23 8.52 -12.40
N GLY A 48 -13.01 8.72 -12.93
CA GLY A 48 -11.97 9.54 -12.32
C GLY A 48 -10.84 8.73 -11.69
N GLN A 49 -9.59 9.15 -11.93
CA GLN A 49 -8.38 8.39 -11.53
C GLN A 49 -8.26 8.14 -10.01
N ASN A 50 -8.88 8.99 -9.19
CA ASN A 50 -8.72 8.99 -7.73
C ASN A 50 -10.01 8.58 -6.99
N SER A 51 -11.03 8.08 -7.70
CA SER A 51 -12.33 7.72 -7.11
C SER A 51 -12.16 6.65 -6.01
N GLY A 52 -11.45 5.57 -6.31
CA GLY A 52 -11.15 4.50 -5.36
C GLY A 52 -10.28 4.96 -4.18
N PHE A 53 -9.32 5.86 -4.42
CA PHE A 53 -8.41 6.32 -3.37
C PHE A 53 -9.17 7.05 -2.26
N ARG A 54 -10.15 7.90 -2.62
CA ARG A 54 -10.93 8.62 -1.61
C ARG A 54 -11.77 7.71 -0.73
N VAL A 55 -12.32 6.64 -1.30
CA VAL A 55 -13.08 5.63 -0.55
C VAL A 55 -12.17 4.91 0.44
N LEU A 56 -11.03 4.40 -0.03
CA LEU A 56 -10.07 3.72 0.84
C LEU A 56 -9.47 4.65 1.89
N ALA A 57 -9.16 5.89 1.54
CA ALA A 57 -8.68 6.91 2.47
C ALA A 57 -9.73 7.17 3.57
N GLY A 58 -11.01 7.30 3.21
CA GLY A 58 -12.10 7.43 4.18
C GLY A 58 -12.13 6.24 5.15
N TYR A 59 -12.07 5.02 4.63
CA TYR A 59 -12.04 3.80 5.46
C TYR A 59 -10.87 3.77 6.45
N ILE A 60 -9.63 4.09 6.02
CA ILE A 60 -8.47 4.02 6.92
C ILE A 60 -8.39 5.19 7.91
N PHE A 61 -9.05 6.32 7.65
CA PHE A 61 -9.09 7.47 8.56
C PHE A 61 -10.37 7.48 9.43
N GLY A 62 -10.87 6.30 9.80
CA GLY A 62 -11.99 6.17 10.74
C GLY A 62 -13.38 6.21 10.11
N GLY A 63 -13.50 6.13 8.78
CA GLY A 63 -14.78 5.94 8.08
C GLY A 63 -15.24 4.49 8.01
N ASN A 64 -14.89 3.66 8.99
CA ASN A 64 -15.30 2.27 9.18
C ASN A 64 -16.25 2.15 10.38
N ASP A 65 -16.86 0.97 10.59
CA ASP A 65 -17.93 0.79 11.57
C ASP A 65 -17.45 0.95 13.02
N ALA A 66 -16.14 0.75 13.26
CA ALA A 66 -15.51 0.94 14.56
C ALA A 66 -14.92 2.35 14.79
N GLU A 67 -15.05 3.27 13.83
CA GLU A 67 -14.41 4.60 13.85
C GLU A 67 -12.88 4.54 14.08
N GLN A 68 -12.26 3.43 13.69
CA GLN A 68 -10.85 3.14 13.99
C GLN A 68 -9.92 3.68 12.91
N GLU A 69 -8.85 4.36 13.30
CA GLU A 69 -7.77 4.70 12.37
C GLU A 69 -6.89 3.48 12.07
N ILE A 70 -6.61 3.27 10.78
CA ILE A 70 -5.71 2.23 10.26
C ILE A 70 -4.50 2.93 9.64
N ALA A 71 -3.30 2.50 10.03
CA ALA A 71 -2.07 3.09 9.51
C ALA A 71 -1.96 2.96 7.97
N MET A 72 -1.45 4.01 7.32
CA MET A 72 -1.18 3.98 5.89
C MET A 72 -0.05 3.00 5.55
N THR A 73 -0.18 2.34 4.41
CA THR A 73 0.84 1.45 3.84
C THR A 73 1.18 1.86 2.41
N ALA A 74 2.30 1.38 1.90
CA ALA A 74 2.67 1.49 0.49
C ALA A 74 2.97 0.11 -0.12
N PRO A 75 2.89 -0.03 -1.45
CA PRO A 75 2.26 0.89 -2.40
C PRO A 75 0.73 0.78 -2.39
N VAL A 76 0.05 1.77 -2.99
CA VAL A 76 -1.35 1.63 -3.41
C VAL A 76 -1.42 0.83 -4.69
N GLN A 77 -2.20 -0.23 -4.71
CA GLN A 77 -2.37 -1.10 -5.88
C GLN A 77 -3.62 -0.69 -6.66
N ARG A 78 -3.58 -0.81 -7.99
CA ARG A 78 -4.76 -0.64 -8.83
C ARG A 78 -4.69 -1.55 -10.05
N THR A 79 -5.84 -1.94 -10.55
CA THR A 79 -5.95 -2.62 -11.85
C THR A 79 -5.53 -1.70 -12.99
N MET A 80 -5.20 -2.27 -14.15
CA MET A 80 -4.88 -1.50 -15.35
C MET A 80 -6.04 -0.58 -15.78
N PRO A 81 -5.75 0.65 -16.22
CA PRO A 81 -6.75 1.54 -16.81
C PRO A 81 -7.52 0.89 -17.97
N GLY A 82 -8.81 1.20 -18.10
CA GLY A 82 -9.66 0.71 -19.19
C GLY A 82 -10.29 -0.67 -18.95
N GLN A 83 -10.03 -1.30 -17.80
CA GLN A 83 -10.74 -2.52 -17.37
C GLN A 83 -12.18 -2.19 -16.94
N LYS A 84 -13.15 -3.03 -17.33
CA LYS A 84 -14.58 -2.85 -16.98
C LYS A 84 -14.85 -2.95 -15.47
N ASN A 85 -13.98 -3.61 -14.72
CA ASN A 85 -14.06 -3.75 -13.27
C ASN A 85 -12.75 -3.25 -12.64
N ALA A 86 -12.43 -1.98 -12.90
CA ALA A 86 -11.22 -1.40 -12.34
C ALA A 86 -11.35 -1.33 -10.81
N GLU A 87 -10.30 -1.72 -10.10
CA GLU A 87 -10.25 -1.73 -8.64
C GLU A 87 -8.98 -1.05 -8.14
N MET A 88 -9.07 -0.52 -6.93
CA MET A 88 -7.96 -0.01 -6.15
C MET A 88 -7.88 -0.78 -4.83
N ALA A 89 -6.68 -0.97 -4.32
CA ALA A 89 -6.43 -1.70 -3.08
C ALA A 89 -5.32 -1.06 -2.24
N PHE A 90 -5.52 -1.06 -0.93
CA PHE A 90 -4.47 -0.80 0.07
C PHE A 90 -4.09 -2.11 0.76
N VAL A 91 -2.82 -2.26 1.09
CA VAL A 91 -2.37 -3.36 1.96
C VAL A 91 -2.75 -3.00 3.39
N VAL A 92 -3.46 -3.88 4.07
CA VAL A 92 -3.76 -3.68 5.50
C VAL A 92 -2.48 -3.96 6.29
N PRO A 93 -2.12 -3.12 7.29
CA PRO A 93 -0.96 -3.36 8.15
C PRO A 93 -0.96 -4.75 8.78
N ARG A 94 0.21 -5.36 8.93
CA ARG A 94 0.40 -6.71 9.49
C ARG A 94 -0.10 -6.89 10.93
N ALA A 95 -0.35 -5.79 11.65
CA ALA A 95 -0.92 -5.81 12.99
C ALA A 95 -2.38 -6.30 13.01
N PHE A 96 -3.08 -6.27 11.87
CA PHE A 96 -4.47 -6.73 11.76
C PHE A 96 -4.53 -8.20 11.33
N SER A 97 -5.48 -8.93 11.91
CA SER A 97 -5.97 -10.20 11.37
C SER A 97 -7.33 -9.98 10.68
N MET A 98 -7.82 -10.98 9.94
CA MET A 98 -9.12 -10.88 9.26
C MET A 98 -10.28 -10.67 10.24
N ASP A 99 -10.18 -11.25 11.45
CA ASP A 99 -11.22 -11.19 12.47
C ASP A 99 -11.20 -9.85 13.25
N ASP A 100 -10.09 -9.11 13.15
CA ASP A 100 -9.88 -7.84 13.85
C ASP A 100 -10.08 -6.62 12.93
N LEU A 101 -10.58 -6.82 11.71
CA LEU A 101 -10.89 -5.72 10.79
C LEU A 101 -12.14 -4.96 11.27
N PRO A 102 -12.12 -3.62 11.22
CA PRO A 102 -13.22 -2.77 11.66
C PRO A 102 -14.36 -2.64 10.65
#